data_AF-G4WFC7-F1
#
_entry.id   AF-G4WFC7-F1
#
_cell.length_a   1.000
_cell.length_b   1.000
_cell.length_c   1.000
_cell.angle_alpha   90.00
_cell.angle_beta   90.00
_cell.angle_gamma   90.00
#
_symmetry.space_group_name_H-M   'P 1'
#
loop_
_entity.id
_entity.type
_entity.pdbx_description
1 polymer ?
#
loop_
_entity_poly.entity_id
_entity_poly.type
_entity_poly.pdbx_seq_one_letter_code
_entity_poly.pdbx_strand_id
1 'polypeptide(L)'
;MKHIFFKSLLASSILLAVGCNSTATMVDPFPNNQETGADILTPVTITASSHDGNVPEQLFDQDIMTRWSANGDGEWAMLDYGSVYEFDAIQASFSKGNERVSKFDVQFSTDGENWVTVIEGAQSSGRALGLERFQFEPAVKARYVRYVGHGNSKNQWNSVTELAAVNCGINACPASHIITDDVVNAEAAMIAQMKAEQKAQKDLLKKNRKGDFGAPIVRPCETTVTCDLSKAMPYPTLPKEPLATNAPGENFDLTRWKLTTPFDHDKDGRADDIDEWDLANGFQHSDIFYTADDGGMVFKSYVKGARTSENTKYARTELRTMLRAGDKSYSTKGVNPNNWVFSSAPVEDQKEAGGVDGTLEATLKIDHATTTGQSHEVGRFIIGQIHDKDDEPIRLYYRKLPDQPTGTVYFAHEKTKTGTEDYYSLVGDMTGEIGDDGIALGEKFSYIIDVKGNTMTVTVKRDGKDDVVQVVDMSDSGYDEGGRYMYFKAGVYNQNMYGNPDDYAQATFYKLKQSFGKYQG
;
A
#
# COMPACT_ATOMS: atom_id res chain seq x y z
N MET A 1 28.59 -7.57 -8.51
CA MET A 1 28.23 -7.41 -9.95
C MET A 1 26.74 -7.66 -10.07
N LYS A 2 25.93 -6.61 -9.92
CA LYS A 2 24.47 -6.67 -10.03
C LYS A 2 24.11 -6.57 -11.51
N HIS A 3 23.61 -7.66 -12.08
CA HIS A 3 22.94 -7.62 -13.38
C HIS A 3 21.55 -7.00 -13.19
N ILE A 4 21.45 -5.72 -13.54
CA ILE A 4 20.19 -4.99 -13.69
C ILE A 4 19.47 -5.60 -14.90
N PHE A 5 18.51 -6.48 -14.65
CA PHE A 5 17.59 -6.95 -15.67
C PHE A 5 16.62 -5.81 -16.00
N PHE A 6 16.78 -5.24 -17.20
CA PHE A 6 15.72 -4.72 -18.08
C PHE A 6 14.45 -4.19 -17.38
N LYS A 7 14.48 -2.92 -16.93
CA LYS A 7 13.32 -2.04 -17.08
C LYS A 7 13.56 -1.24 -18.35
N SER A 8 12.84 -1.62 -19.40
CA SER A 8 13.10 -1.22 -20.77
C SER A 8 12.73 0.24 -21.02
N LEU A 9 13.72 0.99 -21.50
CA LEU A 9 13.62 1.92 -22.62
C LEU A 9 12.36 2.81 -22.67
N LEU A 10 12.33 3.90 -21.93
CA LEU A 10 11.57 5.08 -22.37
C LEU A 10 12.22 6.43 -22.07
N ALA A 11 13.17 6.51 -21.13
CA ALA A 11 13.78 7.80 -20.75
C ALA A 11 15.13 8.13 -21.44
N SER A 12 15.89 7.16 -21.96
CA SER A 12 17.28 7.39 -22.41
C SER A 12 17.53 7.26 -23.91
N SER A 13 16.49 7.22 -24.75
CA SER A 13 16.71 7.20 -26.20
C SER A 13 15.53 7.76 -27.00
N ILE A 14 15.24 9.06 -26.84
CA ILE A 14 14.93 9.89 -28.02
C ILE A 14 16.28 10.29 -28.66
N LEU A 15 17.04 9.26 -29.04
CA LEU A 15 18.00 9.33 -30.13
C LEU A 15 17.37 8.57 -31.31
N LEU A 16 16.06 8.79 -31.55
CA LEU A 16 15.46 8.46 -32.83
C LEU A 16 15.79 9.60 -33.78
N ALA A 17 16.91 9.43 -34.48
CA ALA A 17 17.13 9.84 -35.85
C ALA A 17 16.26 11.03 -36.31
N VAL A 18 16.56 12.23 -35.83
CA VAL A 18 16.42 13.41 -36.68
C VAL A 18 17.47 13.22 -37.76
N GLY A 19 17.08 12.49 -38.81
CA GLY A 19 17.79 12.46 -40.07
C GLY A 19 18.00 13.90 -40.48
N CYS A 20 19.26 14.30 -40.48
CA CYS A 20 19.77 15.60 -40.87
C CYS A 20 19.05 16.09 -42.15
N ASN A 21 18.14 17.06 -42.02
CA ASN A 21 17.81 18.04 -43.06
C ASN A 21 16.81 19.12 -42.62
N SER A 22 17.00 19.71 -41.43
CA SER A 22 16.50 21.08 -41.20
C SER A 22 17.68 22.00 -40.87
N THR A 23 18.12 22.75 -41.87
CA THR A 23 18.94 23.95 -41.70
C THR A 23 18.09 25.08 -41.12
N ALA A 24 17.47 24.85 -39.96
CA ALA A 24 16.88 25.91 -39.16
C ALA A 24 17.87 26.22 -38.06
N THR A 25 18.58 27.34 -38.21
CA THR A 25 19.39 27.94 -37.15
C THR A 25 18.44 28.29 -36.00
N MET A 26 18.30 27.38 -35.04
CA MET A 26 17.78 27.70 -33.72
C MET A 26 18.74 28.72 -33.14
N VAL A 27 18.26 29.94 -32.90
CA VAL A 27 19.03 30.95 -32.16
C VAL A 27 19.15 30.40 -30.75
N ASP A 28 20.31 29.82 -30.44
CA ASP A 28 20.56 29.28 -29.12
C ASP A 28 20.62 30.45 -28.11
N PRO A 29 19.70 30.55 -27.15
CA PRO A 29 19.70 31.64 -26.18
C PRO A 29 20.92 31.60 -25.25
N PHE A 30 21.66 30.48 -25.18
CA PHE A 30 22.83 30.32 -24.30
C PHE A 30 24.07 29.84 -25.08
N PRO A 31 25.23 30.50 -24.92
CA PRO A 31 26.42 30.24 -25.75
C PRO A 31 27.16 28.94 -25.44
N ASN A 32 26.83 28.26 -24.33
CA ASN A 32 27.56 27.10 -23.81
C ASN A 32 26.79 25.78 -23.92
N ASN A 33 25.72 25.70 -24.69
CA ASN A 33 24.96 24.45 -24.83
C ASN A 33 25.73 23.38 -25.61
N GLN A 34 25.61 22.13 -25.16
CA GLN A 34 26.19 20.96 -25.81
C GLN A 34 25.13 19.87 -25.99
N GLU A 35 24.99 19.32 -27.20
CA GLU A 35 24.08 18.18 -27.45
C GLU A 35 24.57 16.88 -26.79
N THR A 36 25.87 16.78 -26.51
CA THR A 36 26.52 15.65 -25.84
C THR A 36 27.51 16.18 -24.82
N GLY A 37 27.73 15.46 -23.72
CA GLY A 37 28.71 15.85 -22.72
C GLY A 37 29.04 14.70 -21.79
N ALA A 38 29.75 15.00 -20.70
CA ALA A 38 29.98 14.04 -19.64
C ALA A 38 28.67 13.70 -18.91
N ASP A 39 28.63 12.50 -18.31
CA ASP A 39 27.51 12.07 -17.48
C ASP A 39 27.22 13.10 -16.38
N ILE A 40 25.92 13.30 -16.10
CA ILE A 40 25.51 14.17 -15.01
C ILE A 40 25.92 13.57 -13.67
N LEU A 41 26.19 14.43 -12.69
CA LEU A 41 26.55 13.98 -11.35
C LEU A 41 25.39 13.21 -10.72
N THR A 42 25.70 12.11 -10.04
CA THR A 42 24.73 11.37 -9.23
C THR A 42 24.71 11.95 -7.82
N PRO A 43 23.56 12.42 -7.31
CA PRO A 43 23.43 12.79 -5.90
C PRO A 43 23.78 11.62 -4.99
N VAL A 44 24.48 11.88 -3.89
CA VAL A 44 24.74 10.86 -2.86
C VAL A 44 23.53 10.62 -1.98
N THR A 45 22.67 11.64 -1.82
CA THR A 45 21.42 11.57 -1.06
C THR A 45 20.39 12.52 -1.68
N ILE A 46 19.12 12.16 -1.60
CA ILE A 46 17.99 13.03 -1.94
C ILE A 46 17.03 13.05 -0.75
N THR A 47 16.59 14.22 -0.33
CA THR A 47 15.68 14.37 0.83
C THR A 47 14.58 15.38 0.48
N ALA A 48 13.51 15.41 1.28
CA ALA A 48 12.43 16.39 1.11
C ALA A 48 11.88 16.84 2.46
N SER A 49 11.19 17.98 2.48
CA SER A 49 10.44 18.45 3.66
C SER A 49 9.29 17.52 4.03
N SER A 50 8.57 17.03 3.02
CA SER A 50 7.48 16.07 3.16
C SER A 50 7.25 15.31 1.86
N HIS A 51 6.41 14.27 1.91
CA HIS A 51 5.88 13.60 0.74
C HIS A 51 4.58 12.83 1.06
N ASP A 52 3.78 12.51 0.05
CA ASP A 52 2.58 11.67 0.16
C ASP A 52 2.84 10.15 0.02
N GLY A 53 4.12 9.75 0.08
CA GLY A 53 4.59 8.39 -0.18
C GLY A 53 5.24 8.22 -1.56
N ASN A 54 5.12 9.23 -2.42
CA ASN A 54 5.94 9.38 -3.63
C ASN A 54 7.24 10.11 -3.21
N VAL A 55 8.27 9.31 -2.92
CA VAL A 55 9.50 9.69 -2.17
C VAL A 55 10.51 10.51 -3.01
N PRO A 56 11.39 11.33 -2.39
CA PRO A 56 12.37 12.16 -3.09
C PRO A 56 13.34 11.41 -4.01
N GLU A 57 13.64 10.14 -3.75
CA GLU A 57 14.52 9.31 -4.58
C GLU A 57 13.97 9.13 -6.00
N GLN A 58 12.65 9.26 -6.18
CA GLN A 58 11.98 9.25 -7.49
C GLN A 58 12.22 10.53 -8.31
N LEU A 59 13.11 11.43 -7.86
CA LEU A 59 13.59 12.58 -8.65
C LEU A 59 14.81 12.24 -9.51
N PHE A 60 15.43 11.08 -9.32
CA PHE A 60 16.66 10.72 -10.01
C PHE A 60 16.71 9.21 -10.31
N ASP A 61 15.57 8.63 -10.68
CA ASP A 61 15.45 7.21 -11.04
C ASP A 61 15.29 6.96 -12.54
N GLN A 62 15.30 8.04 -13.35
CA GLN A 62 15.19 7.99 -14.82
C GLN A 62 13.87 7.35 -15.29
N ASP A 63 12.80 7.55 -14.53
CA ASP A 63 11.46 7.07 -14.80
C ASP A 63 10.42 8.20 -14.65
N ILE A 64 9.99 8.77 -15.78
CA ILE A 64 8.96 9.83 -15.79
C ILE A 64 7.58 9.38 -15.27
N MET A 65 7.41 8.09 -14.91
CA MET A 65 6.19 7.54 -14.33
C MET A 65 6.19 7.56 -12.79
N THR A 66 7.35 7.67 -12.16
CA THR A 66 7.52 7.90 -10.72
C THR A 66 7.71 9.40 -10.47
N ARG A 67 7.58 9.85 -9.23
CA ARG A 67 7.71 11.27 -8.88
C ARG A 67 8.01 11.46 -7.41
N TRP A 68 8.59 12.58 -7.04
CA TRP A 68 8.35 13.12 -5.70
C TRP A 68 7.02 13.87 -5.68
N SER A 69 6.25 13.81 -4.58
CA SER A 69 5.05 14.65 -4.42
C SER A 69 4.81 15.12 -3.00
N ALA A 70 4.64 16.44 -2.85
CA ALA A 70 4.31 17.12 -1.61
C ALA A 70 3.21 18.16 -1.85
N ASN A 71 2.27 18.30 -0.91
CA ASN A 71 1.18 19.26 -1.00
C ASN A 71 1.44 20.43 -0.06
N GLY A 72 1.54 21.64 -0.60
CA GLY A 72 1.78 22.84 0.19
C GLY A 72 2.73 23.81 -0.50
N ASP A 73 2.57 25.08 -0.19
CA ASP A 73 3.50 26.13 -0.63
C ASP A 73 4.79 26.08 0.20
N GLY A 74 5.95 26.13 -0.46
CA GLY A 74 7.26 26.10 0.20
C GLY A 74 7.81 24.71 0.52
N GLU A 75 7.07 23.65 0.21
CA GLU A 75 7.59 22.28 0.28
C GLU A 75 8.77 22.11 -0.68
N TRP A 76 9.80 21.38 -0.25
CA TRP A 76 11.06 21.32 -0.97
C TRP A 76 11.62 19.90 -1.08
N ALA A 77 12.43 19.69 -2.13
CA ALA A 77 13.28 18.53 -2.30
C ALA A 77 14.73 18.97 -2.54
N MET A 78 15.68 18.24 -1.97
CA MET A 78 17.10 18.61 -1.93
C MET A 78 17.98 17.45 -2.41
N LEU A 79 18.83 17.75 -3.38
CA LEU A 79 19.89 16.88 -3.90
C LEU A 79 21.21 17.25 -3.19
N ASP A 80 21.85 16.29 -2.53
CA ASP A 80 23.22 16.42 -2.02
C ASP A 80 24.18 15.72 -2.99
N TYR A 81 25.13 16.44 -3.57
CA TYR A 81 26.16 15.86 -4.45
C TYR A 81 27.42 15.39 -3.70
N GLY A 82 27.45 15.52 -2.37
CA GLY A 82 28.52 15.05 -1.49
C GLY A 82 29.78 15.92 -1.48
N SER A 83 29.94 16.81 -2.45
CA SER A 83 31.05 17.76 -2.56
C SER A 83 30.60 19.01 -3.33
N VAL A 84 31.40 20.08 -3.30
CA VAL A 84 31.08 21.32 -4.01
C VAL A 84 31.47 21.19 -5.48
N TYR A 85 30.50 21.41 -6.37
CA TYR A 85 30.64 21.47 -7.83
C TYR A 85 30.15 22.81 -8.36
N GLU A 86 30.36 23.06 -9.65
CA GLU A 86 29.89 24.26 -10.33
C GLU A 86 28.72 23.90 -11.24
N PHE A 87 27.62 24.64 -11.13
CA PHE A 87 26.38 24.45 -11.88
C PHE A 87 25.92 25.76 -12.50
N ASP A 88 25.32 25.69 -13.68
CA ASP A 88 24.75 26.84 -14.40
C ASP A 88 23.32 26.54 -14.89
N ALA A 89 22.79 25.35 -14.62
CA ALA A 89 21.41 25.01 -14.93
C ALA A 89 20.88 23.91 -14.00
N ILE A 90 19.55 23.75 -14.04
CA ILE A 90 18.89 22.51 -13.68
C ILE A 90 18.13 21.96 -14.88
N GLN A 91 17.90 20.66 -14.88
CA GLN A 91 16.90 20.00 -15.72
C GLN A 91 15.85 19.36 -14.83
N ALA A 92 14.58 19.55 -15.16
CA ALA A 92 13.46 19.01 -14.40
C ALA A 92 12.36 18.52 -15.33
N SER A 93 11.74 17.39 -15.00
CA SER A 93 10.49 16.94 -15.64
C SER A 93 9.36 16.97 -14.62
N PHE A 94 8.13 17.22 -15.07
CA PHE A 94 7.01 17.53 -14.18
C PHE A 94 5.84 16.56 -14.37
N SER A 95 5.26 16.11 -13.27
CA SER A 95 4.08 15.24 -13.32
C SER A 95 2.88 15.99 -13.88
N LYS A 96 2.35 15.49 -15.01
CA LYS A 96 1.34 16.18 -15.83
C LYS A 96 1.85 17.53 -16.37
N GLY A 97 3.14 17.63 -16.66
CA GLY A 97 3.79 18.84 -17.14
C GLY A 97 3.24 19.36 -18.48
N ASN A 98 2.49 18.56 -19.23
CA ASN A 98 1.76 18.96 -20.45
C ASN A 98 0.29 19.38 -20.21
N GLU A 99 -0.17 19.38 -18.95
CA GLU A 99 -1.54 19.74 -18.58
C GLU A 99 -1.61 20.91 -17.58
N ARG A 100 -0.50 21.22 -16.91
CA ARG A 100 -0.40 22.26 -15.87
C ARG A 100 1.02 22.80 -15.77
N VAL A 101 1.11 24.05 -15.33
CA VAL A 101 2.38 24.77 -15.12
C VAL A 101 2.76 24.66 -13.65
N SER A 102 3.92 24.06 -13.35
CA SER A 102 4.50 24.02 -12.00
C SER A 102 5.20 25.34 -11.71
N LYS A 103 5.15 25.81 -10.46
CA LYS A 103 5.78 27.06 -10.02
C LYS A 103 6.80 26.76 -8.94
N PHE A 104 7.99 27.34 -9.02
CA PHE A 104 9.08 26.99 -8.10
C PHE A 104 10.22 28.00 -8.09
N ASP A 105 11.01 27.92 -7.02
CA ASP A 105 12.35 28.48 -6.92
C ASP A 105 13.39 27.36 -6.93
N VAL A 106 14.64 27.72 -7.24
CA VAL A 106 15.80 26.83 -7.08
C VAL A 106 16.87 27.55 -6.27
N GLN A 107 17.28 26.88 -5.21
CA GLN A 107 18.26 27.38 -4.26
C GLN A 107 19.50 26.50 -4.24
N PHE A 108 20.65 27.12 -4.04
CA PHE A 108 21.95 26.47 -4.03
C PHE A 108 22.68 26.78 -2.72
N SER A 109 23.41 25.80 -2.19
CA SER A 109 24.19 25.94 -0.96
C SER A 109 25.48 25.12 -0.99
N THR A 110 26.51 25.60 -0.29
CA THR A 110 27.77 24.85 -0.09
C THR A 110 27.82 24.13 1.26
N ASP A 111 27.05 24.58 2.24
CA ASP A 111 27.06 24.10 3.63
C ASP A 111 25.75 23.40 4.05
N GLY A 112 24.65 23.62 3.31
CA GLY A 112 23.32 23.07 3.60
C GLY A 112 22.50 23.94 4.56
N GLU A 113 23.08 25.02 5.09
CA GLU A 113 22.47 25.92 6.07
C GLU A 113 22.14 27.28 5.42
N ASN A 114 23.08 27.83 4.65
CA ASN A 114 22.95 29.11 3.98
C ASN A 114 22.57 28.89 2.51
N TRP A 115 21.41 29.41 2.12
CA TRP A 115 20.83 29.18 0.80
C TRP A 115 20.79 30.46 -0.03
N VAL A 116 21.18 30.35 -1.29
CA VAL A 116 21.05 31.42 -2.29
C VAL A 116 20.01 31.00 -3.31
N THR A 117 18.94 31.79 -3.46
CA THR A 117 17.99 31.62 -4.57
C THR A 117 18.67 32.08 -5.86
N VAL A 118 18.79 31.16 -6.82
CA VAL A 118 19.43 31.42 -8.12
C VAL A 118 18.38 31.48 -9.23
N ILE A 119 17.33 30.68 -9.11
CA ILE A 119 16.13 30.77 -9.94
C ILE A 119 14.97 31.15 -9.02
N GLU A 120 14.32 32.28 -9.29
CA GLU A 120 13.20 32.80 -8.51
C GLU A 120 11.95 32.91 -9.38
N GLY A 121 10.81 32.42 -8.89
CA GLY A 121 9.50 32.53 -9.52
C GLY A 121 9.40 31.79 -10.87
N ALA A 122 10.19 30.73 -11.08
CA ALA A 122 10.16 29.99 -12.32
C ALA A 122 8.83 29.26 -12.53
N GLN A 123 8.51 29.07 -13.81
CA GLN A 123 7.33 28.36 -14.27
C GLN A 123 7.75 27.34 -15.31
N SER A 124 7.27 26.10 -15.18
CA SER A 124 7.44 25.11 -16.24
C SER A 124 6.62 25.47 -17.47
N SER A 125 6.98 24.91 -18.63
CA SER A 125 6.30 25.16 -19.90
C SER A 125 4.79 24.90 -19.85
N GLY A 126 4.34 23.92 -19.08
CA GLY A 126 2.96 23.44 -19.11
C GLY A 126 2.62 22.65 -20.38
N ARG A 127 3.63 22.23 -21.17
CA ARG A 127 3.46 21.66 -22.52
C ARG A 127 4.10 20.29 -22.73
N ALA A 128 5.01 19.85 -21.85
CA ALA A 128 5.81 18.64 -22.02
C ALA A 128 5.85 17.78 -20.75
N LEU A 129 6.06 16.47 -20.91
CA LEU A 129 6.31 15.53 -19.82
C LEU A 129 7.79 15.24 -19.62
N GLY A 130 8.62 15.43 -20.64
CA GLY A 130 10.07 15.22 -20.59
C GLY A 130 10.80 16.31 -19.80
N LEU A 131 12.14 16.25 -19.85
CA LEU A 131 13.03 17.19 -19.19
C LEU A 131 12.94 18.58 -19.82
N GLU A 132 12.78 19.59 -18.97
CA GLU A 132 12.86 21.01 -19.29
C GLU A 132 14.07 21.61 -18.58
N ARG A 133 14.89 22.40 -19.29
CA ARG A 133 16.08 23.04 -18.75
C ARG A 133 15.79 24.46 -18.28
N PHE A 134 16.25 24.79 -17.08
CA PHE A 134 16.24 26.13 -16.50
C PHE A 134 17.68 26.56 -16.24
N GLN A 135 18.17 27.45 -17.09
CA GLN A 135 19.58 27.86 -17.13
C GLN A 135 19.75 29.29 -16.60
N PHE A 136 20.87 29.53 -15.93
CA PHE A 136 21.21 30.80 -15.28
C PHE A 136 22.69 31.13 -15.48
N GLU A 137 23.00 32.42 -15.43
CA GLU A 137 24.38 32.91 -15.45
C GLU A 137 24.56 34.03 -14.42
N PRO A 138 25.74 34.13 -13.78
CA PRO A 138 26.89 33.24 -13.91
C PRO A 138 26.67 31.88 -13.21
N ALA A 139 27.52 30.90 -13.53
CA ALA A 139 27.56 29.62 -12.82
C ALA A 139 27.83 29.82 -11.32
N VAL A 140 27.27 28.93 -10.49
CA VAL A 140 27.39 28.97 -9.02
C VAL A 140 28.04 27.71 -8.50
N LYS A 141 28.79 27.85 -7.40
CA LYS A 141 29.38 26.71 -6.68
C LYS A 141 28.43 26.22 -5.61
N ALA A 142 28.11 24.92 -5.61
CA ALA A 142 27.21 24.32 -4.64
C ALA A 142 27.51 22.84 -4.41
N ARG A 143 27.21 22.37 -3.20
CA ARG A 143 27.09 20.95 -2.87
C ARG A 143 25.62 20.52 -2.87
N TYR A 144 24.74 21.40 -2.41
CA TYR A 144 23.32 21.12 -2.24
C TYR A 144 22.51 21.96 -3.22
N VAL A 145 21.50 21.34 -3.83
CA VAL A 145 20.55 21.99 -4.73
C VAL A 145 19.14 21.68 -4.26
N ARG A 146 18.34 22.71 -4.02
CA ARG A 146 16.99 22.59 -3.45
C ARG A 146 15.96 23.18 -4.41
N TYR A 147 15.01 22.36 -4.82
CA TYR A 147 13.78 22.78 -5.48
C TYR A 147 12.78 23.19 -4.39
N VAL A 148 12.22 24.39 -4.48
CA VAL A 148 11.18 24.88 -3.57
C VAL A 148 9.90 25.09 -4.37
N GLY A 149 8.88 24.30 -4.08
CA GLY A 149 7.65 24.28 -4.86
C GLY A 149 6.60 25.28 -4.36
N HIS A 150 5.92 25.92 -5.31
CA HIS A 150 4.82 26.88 -5.09
C HIS A 150 3.52 26.40 -5.74
N GLY A 151 3.30 25.07 -5.70
CA GLY A 151 2.20 24.39 -6.34
C GLY A 151 2.26 24.46 -7.86
N ASN A 152 1.08 24.49 -8.49
CA ASN A 152 0.93 24.55 -9.93
C ASN A 152 -0.29 25.40 -10.32
N SER A 153 -0.51 25.58 -11.62
CA SER A 153 -1.63 26.37 -12.16
C SER A 153 -3.03 25.84 -11.82
N LYS A 154 -3.16 24.65 -11.21
CA LYS A 154 -4.46 24.04 -10.85
C LYS A 154 -4.65 23.85 -9.34
N ASN A 155 -3.59 23.56 -8.58
CA ASN A 155 -3.67 23.30 -7.13
C ASN A 155 -2.29 23.44 -6.45
N GLN A 156 -2.21 23.15 -5.14
CA GLN A 156 -1.01 23.33 -4.31
C GLN A 156 -0.01 22.15 -4.35
N TRP A 157 -0.22 21.15 -5.20
CA TRP A 157 0.70 20.02 -5.29
C TRP A 157 1.99 20.37 -6.05
N ASN A 158 3.12 20.04 -5.44
CA ASN A 158 4.44 19.99 -6.06
C ASN A 158 4.69 18.55 -6.48
N SER A 159 4.83 18.30 -7.78
CA SER A 159 4.99 16.94 -8.31
C SER A 159 6.00 16.93 -9.45
N VAL A 160 7.22 16.48 -9.15
CA VAL A 160 8.38 16.49 -10.05
C VAL A 160 8.80 15.05 -10.28
N THR A 161 8.97 14.69 -11.56
CA THR A 161 9.27 13.31 -11.99
C THR A 161 10.78 13.10 -12.16
N GLU A 162 11.54 14.13 -12.52
CA GLU A 162 13.02 14.09 -12.54
C GLU A 162 13.56 15.47 -12.16
N LEU A 163 14.70 15.52 -11.50
CA LEU A 163 15.43 16.74 -11.17
C LEU A 163 16.93 16.47 -11.09
N ALA A 164 17.72 17.26 -11.82
CA ALA A 164 19.18 17.24 -11.73
C ALA A 164 19.76 18.64 -11.92
N ALA A 165 20.89 18.91 -11.26
CA ALA A 165 21.70 20.10 -11.52
C ALA A 165 22.77 19.75 -12.55
N VAL A 166 23.05 20.68 -13.44
CA VAL A 166 23.92 20.47 -14.61
C VAL A 166 24.86 21.65 -14.80
N ASN A 167 26.00 21.35 -15.41
CA ASN A 167 26.96 22.33 -15.90
C ASN A 167 26.99 22.23 -17.43
N CYS A 168 26.36 23.15 -18.15
CA CYS A 168 26.23 23.07 -19.61
C CYS A 168 27.56 23.17 -20.36
N GLY A 169 28.61 23.70 -19.72
CA GLY A 169 29.97 23.64 -20.28
C GLY A 169 30.61 22.25 -20.29
N ILE A 170 30.07 21.29 -19.53
CA ILE A 170 30.63 19.94 -19.31
C ILE A 170 29.63 18.83 -19.67
N ASN A 171 28.38 18.98 -19.25
CA ASN A 171 27.30 18.03 -19.43
C ASN A 171 26.50 18.30 -20.71
N ALA A 172 25.71 17.32 -21.14
CA ALA A 172 24.75 17.53 -22.20
C ALA A 172 23.64 18.50 -21.75
N CYS A 173 23.47 19.60 -22.47
CA CYS A 173 22.37 20.55 -22.37
C CYS A 173 21.69 20.66 -23.76
N PRO A 174 21.03 19.59 -24.23
CA PRO A 174 20.53 19.50 -25.59
C PRO A 174 19.38 20.49 -25.85
N ALA A 175 19.20 20.90 -27.11
CA ALA A 175 18.10 21.76 -27.50
C ALA A 175 16.72 21.15 -27.20
N SER A 176 16.62 19.82 -27.09
CA SER A 176 15.38 19.12 -26.75
C SER A 176 14.85 19.41 -25.34
N HIS A 177 15.67 19.95 -24.42
CA HIS A 177 15.19 20.37 -23.10
C HIS A 177 14.64 21.81 -23.10
N ILE A 178 14.62 22.49 -24.25
CA ILE A 178 13.92 23.76 -24.44
C ILE A 178 12.60 23.45 -25.14
N ILE A 179 11.48 23.67 -24.46
CA ILE A 179 10.18 23.15 -24.89
C ILE A 179 9.61 23.98 -26.05
N THR A 180 9.87 23.51 -27.28
CA THR A 180 9.34 24.05 -28.53
C THR A 180 8.19 23.18 -29.08
N ASP A 181 7.55 23.66 -30.16
CA ASP A 181 6.50 22.89 -30.84
C ASP A 181 7.03 21.55 -31.37
N ASP A 182 8.27 21.49 -31.84
CA ASP A 182 8.89 20.25 -32.32
C ASP A 182 9.12 19.24 -31.19
N VAL A 183 9.54 19.72 -30.01
CA VAL A 183 9.68 18.86 -28.81
C VAL A 183 8.32 18.30 -28.39
N VAL A 184 7.30 19.16 -28.32
CA VAL A 184 5.92 18.74 -27.99
C VAL A 184 5.40 17.70 -29.00
N ASN A 185 5.67 17.91 -30.29
CA ASN A 185 5.27 16.98 -31.34
C ASN A 185 6.03 15.64 -31.22
N ALA A 186 7.32 15.66 -30.85
CA ALA A 186 8.12 14.45 -30.63
C ALA A 186 7.59 13.62 -29.44
N GLU A 187 7.09 14.25 -28.39
CA GLU A 187 6.50 13.56 -27.24
C GLU A 187 5.14 12.91 -27.54
N ALA A 188 4.45 13.31 -28.60
CA ALA A 188 3.09 12.81 -28.89
C ALA A 188 3.04 11.28 -29.03
N ALA A 189 4.04 10.68 -29.65
CA ALA A 189 4.16 9.22 -29.80
C ALA A 189 4.38 8.53 -28.43
N MET A 190 5.26 9.09 -27.60
CA MET A 190 5.52 8.61 -26.24
C MET A 190 4.24 8.67 -25.39
N ILE A 191 3.53 9.80 -25.41
CA ILE A 191 2.27 10.00 -24.67
C ILE A 191 1.20 9.02 -25.15
N ALA A 192 1.10 8.77 -26.47
CA ALA A 192 0.16 7.80 -27.02
C ALA A 192 0.46 6.37 -26.53
N GLN A 193 1.74 5.99 -26.50
CA GLN A 193 2.17 4.71 -25.94
C GLN A 193 1.84 4.60 -24.44
N MET A 194 2.19 5.60 -23.63
CA MET A 194 1.86 5.63 -22.20
C MET A 194 0.36 5.47 -21.95
N LYS A 195 -0.49 6.16 -22.74
CA LYS A 195 -1.96 6.02 -22.65
C LYS A 195 -2.43 4.61 -23.02
N ALA A 196 -1.81 3.98 -24.02
CA ALA A 196 -2.13 2.61 -24.40
C ALA A 196 -1.74 1.60 -23.29
N GLU A 197 -0.58 1.79 -22.66
CA GLU A 197 -0.12 0.98 -21.53
C GLU A 197 -1.02 1.15 -20.30
N GLN A 198 -1.40 2.39 -19.96
CA GLN A 198 -2.38 2.65 -18.89
C GLN A 198 -3.73 1.99 -19.16
N LYS A 199 -4.19 2.00 -20.42
CA LYS A 199 -5.43 1.31 -20.81
C LYS A 199 -5.29 -0.21 -20.65
N ALA A 200 -4.20 -0.79 -21.15
CA ALA A 200 -3.92 -2.22 -21.01
C ALA A 200 -3.86 -2.64 -19.53
N GLN A 201 -3.25 -1.81 -18.66
CA GLN A 201 -3.21 -2.06 -17.22
C GLN A 201 -4.61 -2.03 -16.59
N LYS A 202 -5.47 -1.06 -16.95
CA LYS A 202 -6.87 -1.02 -16.48
C LYS A 202 -7.66 -2.26 -16.90
N ASP A 203 -7.47 -2.71 -18.13
CA ASP A 203 -8.12 -3.91 -18.65
C ASP A 203 -7.62 -5.18 -17.92
N LEU A 204 -6.32 -5.26 -17.64
CA LEU A 204 -5.73 -6.33 -16.83
C LEU A 204 -6.30 -6.35 -15.40
N LEU A 205 -6.37 -5.19 -14.73
CA LEU A 205 -6.96 -5.08 -13.40
C LEU A 205 -8.42 -5.55 -13.39
N LYS A 206 -9.21 -5.20 -14.41
CA LYS A 206 -10.60 -5.68 -14.54
C LYS A 206 -10.66 -7.20 -14.69
N LYS A 207 -9.76 -7.80 -15.47
CA LYS A 207 -9.67 -9.26 -15.63
C LYS A 207 -9.25 -9.95 -14.33
N ASN A 208 -8.32 -9.36 -13.57
CA ASN A 208 -7.82 -9.88 -12.30
C ASN A 208 -8.87 -9.89 -11.20
N ARG A 209 -9.98 -9.16 -11.36
CA ARG A 209 -11.11 -9.12 -10.42
C ARG A 209 -12.12 -10.25 -10.61
N LYS A 210 -11.91 -11.14 -11.58
CA LYS A 210 -12.76 -12.32 -11.76
C LYS A 210 -12.41 -13.40 -10.73
N GLY A 211 -13.43 -14.08 -10.22
CA GLY A 211 -13.28 -15.24 -9.33
C GLY A 211 -13.38 -16.61 -10.03
N ASP A 212 -13.32 -16.62 -11.37
CA ASP A 212 -13.46 -17.83 -12.20
C ASP A 212 -12.14 -18.64 -12.28
N PHE A 213 -11.70 -19.17 -11.14
CA PHE A 213 -10.53 -20.03 -10.98
C PHE A 213 -10.63 -20.88 -9.70
N GLY A 214 -9.67 -21.78 -9.50
CA GLY A 214 -9.66 -22.68 -8.33
C GLY A 214 -10.49 -23.95 -8.56
N ALA A 215 -10.34 -24.91 -7.65
CA ALA A 215 -11.20 -26.10 -7.66
C ALA A 215 -12.59 -25.72 -7.12
N PRO A 216 -13.67 -26.42 -7.51
CA PRO A 216 -15.00 -26.14 -6.98
C PRO A 216 -15.06 -26.21 -5.45
N ILE A 217 -15.78 -25.27 -4.84
CA ILE A 217 -16.06 -25.26 -3.39
C ILE A 217 -16.97 -26.46 -3.06
N VAL A 218 -16.55 -27.30 -2.13
CA VAL A 218 -17.36 -28.40 -1.57
C VAL A 218 -17.86 -27.98 -0.19
N ARG A 219 -19.17 -27.81 -0.05
CA ARG A 219 -19.81 -27.34 1.20
C ARG A 219 -20.29 -28.53 2.04
N PRO A 220 -19.82 -28.71 3.29
CA PRO A 220 -20.30 -29.78 4.16
C PRO A 220 -21.82 -29.83 4.34
N CYS A 221 -22.49 -28.67 4.46
CA CYS A 221 -23.95 -28.59 4.63
C CYS A 221 -24.74 -29.04 3.39
N GLU A 222 -24.11 -29.07 2.22
CA GLU A 222 -24.72 -29.51 0.97
C GLU A 222 -24.41 -30.98 0.65
N THR A 223 -23.48 -31.60 1.39
CA THR A 223 -22.92 -32.89 1.01
C THR A 223 -22.96 -33.93 2.12
N THR A 224 -22.42 -33.62 3.30
CA THR A 224 -22.07 -34.61 4.33
C THR A 224 -22.72 -34.33 5.69
N VAL A 225 -23.21 -33.10 5.92
CA VAL A 225 -23.75 -32.65 7.21
C VAL A 225 -25.13 -32.03 7.00
N THR A 226 -26.07 -32.32 7.91
CA THR A 226 -27.34 -31.58 8.00
C THR A 226 -27.17 -30.41 8.96
N CYS A 227 -27.18 -29.18 8.44
CA CYS A 227 -26.95 -27.98 9.22
C CYS A 227 -28.27 -27.34 9.69
N ASP A 228 -28.43 -27.17 11.01
CA ASP A 228 -29.60 -26.48 11.61
C ASP A 228 -29.35 -24.98 11.68
N LEU A 229 -29.68 -24.28 10.60
CA LEU A 229 -29.46 -22.83 10.44
C LEU A 229 -30.34 -21.97 11.37
N SER A 230 -31.22 -22.58 12.18
CA SER A 230 -32.08 -21.88 13.14
C SER A 230 -31.51 -21.84 14.55
N LYS A 231 -30.31 -22.39 14.77
CA LYS A 231 -29.68 -22.49 16.08
C LYS A 231 -28.19 -22.19 16.02
N ALA A 232 -27.70 -21.61 17.10
CA ALA A 232 -26.28 -21.41 17.33
C ALA A 232 -25.57 -22.75 17.57
N MET A 233 -24.41 -22.93 16.95
CA MET A 233 -23.53 -24.07 17.24
C MET A 233 -22.92 -23.96 18.63
N PRO A 234 -22.77 -25.08 19.35
CA PRO A 234 -22.03 -25.11 20.61
C PRO A 234 -20.54 -24.83 20.36
N TYR A 235 -19.83 -24.42 21.40
CA TYR A 235 -18.36 -24.34 21.35
C TYR A 235 -17.77 -25.74 21.13
N PRO A 236 -16.80 -25.90 20.21
CA PRO A 236 -16.16 -27.19 19.98
C PRO A 236 -15.18 -27.54 21.10
N THR A 237 -14.90 -28.83 21.28
CA THR A 237 -13.75 -29.28 22.06
C THR A 237 -12.55 -29.37 21.12
N LEU A 238 -11.51 -28.60 21.38
CA LEU A 238 -10.35 -28.46 20.51
C LEU A 238 -9.10 -29.11 21.12
N PRO A 239 -8.14 -29.57 20.30
CA PRO A 239 -6.84 -29.97 20.79
C PRO A 239 -6.08 -28.76 21.37
N LYS A 240 -5.09 -29.04 22.22
CA LYS A 240 -4.25 -27.97 22.81
C LYS A 240 -3.41 -27.25 21.74
N GLU A 241 -2.92 -28.00 20.77
CA GLU A 241 -2.14 -27.52 19.63
C GLU A 241 -2.78 -28.09 18.34
N PRO A 242 -2.71 -27.38 17.21
CA PRO A 242 -3.25 -27.89 15.95
C PRO A 242 -2.60 -29.20 15.50
N LEU A 243 -3.41 -30.12 14.97
CA LEU A 243 -2.98 -31.44 14.49
C LEU A 243 -3.08 -31.53 12.96
N ALA A 244 -2.09 -32.14 12.31
CA ALA A 244 -2.00 -32.25 10.85
C ALA A 244 -3.14 -33.04 10.19
N THR A 245 -3.74 -33.99 10.90
CA THR A 245 -4.83 -34.84 10.39
C THR A 245 -6.21 -34.19 10.47
N ASN A 246 -6.33 -33.07 11.17
CA ASN A 246 -7.58 -32.41 11.45
C ASN A 246 -7.91 -31.39 10.37
N ALA A 247 -9.19 -31.18 10.08
CA ALA A 247 -9.64 -30.00 9.35
C ALA A 247 -9.48 -28.72 10.21
N PRO A 248 -9.45 -27.52 9.62
CA PRO A 248 -9.33 -26.27 10.37
C PRO A 248 -10.38 -26.13 11.48
N GLY A 249 -11.64 -26.48 11.23
CA GLY A 249 -12.72 -26.43 12.23
C GLY A 249 -12.57 -27.42 13.40
N GLU A 250 -11.68 -28.40 13.28
CA GLU A 250 -11.35 -29.36 14.35
C GLU A 250 -10.12 -28.91 15.16
N ASN A 251 -9.29 -28.00 14.62
CA ASN A 251 -8.14 -27.40 15.30
C ASN A 251 -8.46 -26.02 15.92
N PHE A 252 -9.42 -25.30 15.35
CA PHE A 252 -9.77 -23.93 15.71
C PHE A 252 -11.28 -23.80 15.95
N ASP A 253 -11.69 -22.90 16.84
CA ASP A 253 -13.11 -22.56 16.99
C ASP A 253 -13.56 -21.71 15.81
N LEU A 254 -14.06 -22.36 14.76
CA LEU A 254 -14.59 -21.72 13.56
C LEU A 254 -16.11 -21.54 13.60
N THR A 255 -16.77 -21.89 14.70
CA THR A 255 -18.24 -21.77 14.82
C THR A 255 -18.72 -20.32 14.76
N ARG A 256 -17.84 -19.36 15.11
CA ARG A 256 -18.13 -17.92 15.15
C ARG A 256 -17.35 -17.15 14.10
N TRP A 257 -17.14 -17.77 12.95
CA TRP A 257 -16.48 -17.17 11.81
C TRP A 257 -17.19 -17.58 10.53
N LYS A 258 -17.28 -16.65 9.56
CA LYS A 258 -17.43 -17.01 8.15
C LYS A 258 -16.13 -16.73 7.42
N LEU A 259 -15.86 -17.43 6.33
CA LEU A 259 -14.69 -17.23 5.48
C LEU A 259 -15.11 -16.59 4.16
N THR A 260 -14.51 -15.47 3.78
CA THR A 260 -14.62 -14.95 2.42
C THR A 260 -13.46 -15.49 1.58
N THR A 261 -13.76 -16.07 0.42
CA THR A 261 -12.77 -16.58 -0.54
C THR A 261 -12.60 -15.63 -1.73
N PRO A 262 -11.53 -15.73 -2.53
CA PRO A 262 -11.34 -14.90 -3.72
C PRO A 262 -12.00 -15.50 -4.98
N PHE A 263 -12.92 -16.46 -4.84
CA PHE A 263 -13.61 -17.13 -5.93
C PHE A 263 -15.00 -16.51 -6.20
N ASP A 264 -15.59 -16.82 -7.36
CA ASP A 264 -16.93 -16.43 -7.80
C ASP A 264 -17.48 -17.59 -8.64
N HIS A 265 -17.66 -18.73 -8.00
CA HIS A 265 -18.09 -19.97 -8.67
C HIS A 265 -19.60 -19.95 -8.98
N ASP A 266 -20.39 -19.20 -8.21
CA ASP A 266 -21.82 -19.02 -8.45
C ASP A 266 -22.14 -17.93 -9.49
N LYS A 267 -21.14 -17.13 -9.90
CA LYS A 267 -21.20 -16.10 -10.94
C LYS A 267 -22.10 -14.93 -10.58
N ASP A 268 -22.22 -14.61 -9.30
CA ASP A 268 -22.95 -13.43 -8.81
C ASP A 268 -22.11 -12.14 -8.92
N GLY A 269 -20.83 -12.25 -9.27
CA GLY A 269 -19.90 -11.14 -9.44
C GLY A 269 -19.22 -10.71 -8.15
N ARG A 270 -19.31 -11.51 -7.08
CA ARG A 270 -18.74 -11.24 -5.76
C ARG A 270 -17.93 -12.44 -5.28
N ALA A 271 -17.16 -12.18 -4.23
CA ALA A 271 -16.40 -13.19 -3.53
C ALA A 271 -17.32 -14.19 -2.82
N ASP A 272 -17.13 -15.48 -3.07
CA ASP A 272 -17.86 -16.57 -2.42
C ASP A 272 -17.57 -16.60 -0.91
N ASP A 273 -18.62 -16.63 -0.10
CA ASP A 273 -18.55 -16.82 1.34
C ASP A 273 -18.77 -18.31 1.73
N ILE A 274 -18.07 -18.76 2.75
CA ILE A 274 -18.30 -20.02 3.47
C ILE A 274 -18.88 -19.67 4.84
N ASP A 275 -20.14 -20.02 5.04
CA ASP A 275 -20.88 -19.73 6.26
C ASP A 275 -20.38 -20.58 7.45
N GLU A 276 -20.78 -20.17 8.65
CA GLU A 276 -20.27 -20.72 9.91
C GLU A 276 -20.42 -22.24 10.01
N TRP A 277 -21.57 -22.76 9.59
CA TRP A 277 -21.87 -24.19 9.64
C TRP A 277 -20.97 -25.00 8.71
N ASP A 278 -20.74 -24.56 7.47
CA ASP A 278 -19.81 -25.22 6.56
C ASP A 278 -18.38 -25.15 7.12
N LEU A 279 -17.98 -23.98 7.59
CA LEU A 279 -16.62 -23.73 8.07
C LEU A 279 -16.27 -24.58 9.31
N ALA A 280 -17.19 -24.65 10.27
CA ALA A 280 -17.02 -25.43 11.49
C ALA A 280 -17.09 -26.95 11.24
N ASN A 281 -17.80 -27.40 10.20
CA ASN A 281 -17.95 -28.82 9.87
C ASN A 281 -16.92 -29.33 8.86
N GLY A 282 -15.70 -28.81 8.94
CA GLY A 282 -14.54 -29.37 8.24
C GLY A 282 -14.32 -28.87 6.82
N PHE A 283 -14.91 -27.72 6.44
CA PHE A 283 -14.59 -27.09 5.17
C PHE A 283 -13.09 -26.88 5.00
N GLN A 284 -12.58 -27.27 3.83
CA GLN A 284 -11.22 -27.00 3.37
C GLN A 284 -11.23 -26.75 1.86
N HIS A 285 -10.30 -25.91 1.41
CA HIS A 285 -9.94 -25.75 0.02
C HIS A 285 -8.42 -25.84 -0.11
N SER A 286 -7.94 -26.86 -0.83
CA SER A 286 -6.52 -27.26 -0.91
C SER A 286 -5.55 -26.18 -1.38
N ASP A 287 -6.03 -25.14 -2.06
CA ASP A 287 -5.19 -24.03 -2.51
C ASP A 287 -5.15 -22.84 -1.53
N ILE A 288 -6.26 -22.51 -0.85
CA ILE A 288 -6.40 -21.21 -0.18
C ILE A 288 -6.70 -21.28 1.32
N PHE A 289 -7.28 -22.38 1.79
CA PHE A 289 -7.71 -22.51 3.17
C PHE A 289 -7.69 -23.99 3.58
N TYR A 290 -6.63 -24.41 4.27
CA TYR A 290 -6.41 -25.83 4.59
C TYR A 290 -5.52 -25.99 5.82
N THR A 291 -5.49 -27.20 6.38
CA THR A 291 -4.54 -27.58 7.42
C THR A 291 -3.21 -28.00 6.78
N ALA A 292 -2.12 -27.35 7.18
CA ALA A 292 -0.76 -27.72 6.78
C ALA A 292 -0.27 -29.01 7.47
N ASP A 293 0.84 -29.57 6.98
CA ASP A 293 1.47 -30.79 7.53
C ASP A 293 1.90 -30.68 9.01
N ASP A 294 2.01 -29.45 9.54
CA ASP A 294 2.30 -29.17 10.95
C ASP A 294 1.05 -28.78 11.77
N GLY A 295 -0.15 -28.95 11.19
CA GLY A 295 -1.44 -28.63 11.79
C GLY A 295 -1.89 -27.18 11.64
N GLY A 296 -1.02 -26.27 11.18
CA GLY A 296 -1.38 -24.85 11.05
C GLY A 296 -2.51 -24.60 10.04
N MET A 297 -3.38 -23.63 10.32
CA MET A 297 -4.44 -23.20 9.41
C MET A 297 -3.90 -22.16 8.41
N VAL A 298 -3.79 -22.57 7.16
CA VAL A 298 -3.23 -21.76 6.06
C VAL A 298 -4.29 -20.84 5.48
N PHE A 299 -3.90 -19.60 5.19
CA PHE A 299 -4.65 -18.66 4.36
C PHE A 299 -3.75 -18.20 3.23
N LYS A 300 -4.19 -18.34 1.98
CA LYS A 300 -3.48 -17.84 0.79
C LYS A 300 -4.37 -16.93 -0.01
N SER A 301 -3.91 -15.70 -0.25
CA SER A 301 -4.63 -14.71 -1.06
C SER A 301 -3.79 -14.26 -2.24
N TYR A 302 -4.25 -14.57 -3.45
CA TYR A 302 -3.65 -14.09 -4.69
C TYR A 302 -3.88 -12.59 -4.90
N VAL A 303 -3.15 -12.00 -5.84
CA VAL A 303 -3.44 -10.66 -6.38
C VAL A 303 -4.76 -10.68 -7.17
N LYS A 304 -4.99 -11.74 -7.96
CA LYS A 304 -6.27 -12.01 -8.62
C LYS A 304 -7.33 -12.49 -7.63
N GLY A 305 -8.59 -12.36 -8.00
CA GLY A 305 -9.71 -12.80 -7.17
C GLY A 305 -10.98 -11.98 -7.38
N ALA A 306 -12.13 -12.57 -7.13
CA ALA A 306 -13.32 -11.78 -6.85
C ALA A 306 -13.12 -10.89 -5.62
N ARG A 307 -13.87 -9.79 -5.58
CA ARG A 307 -13.84 -8.80 -4.49
C ARG A 307 -15.18 -8.79 -3.78
N THR A 308 -15.19 -8.38 -2.51
CA THR A 308 -16.42 -8.34 -1.70
C THR A 308 -17.43 -7.30 -2.17
N SER A 309 -16.98 -6.26 -2.89
CA SER A 309 -17.82 -5.21 -3.48
C SER A 309 -17.08 -4.52 -4.61
N GLU A 310 -17.81 -3.71 -5.39
CA GLU A 310 -17.24 -2.85 -6.44
C GLU A 310 -16.15 -1.91 -5.90
N ASN A 311 -16.34 -1.36 -4.69
CA ASN A 311 -15.41 -0.44 -4.04
C ASN A 311 -14.19 -1.12 -3.42
N THR A 312 -14.23 -2.44 -3.19
CA THR A 312 -13.09 -3.18 -2.64
C THR A 312 -12.03 -3.34 -3.74
N LYS A 313 -10.79 -2.92 -3.49
CA LYS A 313 -9.69 -3.01 -4.47
C LYS A 313 -9.01 -4.38 -4.52
N TYR A 314 -8.80 -4.99 -3.35
CA TYR A 314 -7.95 -6.17 -3.21
C TYR A 314 -8.74 -7.44 -2.89
N ALA A 315 -8.21 -8.59 -3.31
CA ALA A 315 -8.75 -9.91 -2.98
C ALA A 315 -8.43 -10.27 -1.51
N ARG A 316 -9.16 -11.24 -0.95
CA ARG A 316 -8.94 -11.74 0.41
C ARG A 316 -9.23 -13.23 0.52
N THR A 317 -8.57 -13.84 1.48
CA THR A 317 -8.96 -15.12 2.07
C THR A 317 -8.93 -14.89 3.57
N GLU A 318 -10.09 -14.52 4.10
CA GLU A 318 -10.17 -13.85 5.39
C GLU A 318 -11.46 -14.18 6.12
N LEU A 319 -11.32 -14.44 7.42
CA LEU A 319 -12.42 -14.69 8.32
C LEU A 319 -13.09 -13.39 8.77
N ARG A 320 -14.38 -13.47 9.05
CA ARG A 320 -15.18 -12.41 9.68
C ARG A 320 -15.93 -12.97 10.89
N THR A 321 -15.83 -12.35 12.05
CA THR A 321 -16.49 -12.81 13.29
C THR A 321 -18.00 -12.88 13.10
N MET A 322 -18.63 -13.98 13.49
CA MET A 322 -20.08 -14.21 13.44
C MET A 322 -20.56 -14.67 14.82
N LEU A 323 -20.85 -13.77 15.77
CA LEU A 323 -21.22 -14.18 17.14
C LEU A 323 -22.53 -14.98 17.21
N ARG A 324 -23.38 -14.89 16.18
CA ARG A 324 -24.60 -15.71 16.03
C ARG A 324 -24.31 -17.21 15.89
N ALA A 325 -23.06 -17.57 15.64
CA ALA A 325 -22.58 -18.94 15.56
C ALA A 325 -23.40 -19.86 14.62
N GLY A 326 -23.79 -19.37 13.45
CA GLY A 326 -24.59 -20.12 12.48
C GLY A 326 -26.12 -19.99 12.63
N ASP A 327 -26.62 -19.31 13.66
CA ASP A 327 -28.05 -18.98 13.79
C ASP A 327 -28.43 -17.85 12.82
N LYS A 328 -29.03 -18.22 11.68
CA LYS A 328 -29.43 -17.27 10.63
C LYS A 328 -30.69 -16.47 10.96
N SER A 329 -31.32 -16.67 12.12
CA SER A 329 -32.37 -15.75 12.60
C SER A 329 -31.82 -14.36 12.93
N TYR A 330 -30.52 -14.26 13.24
CA TYR A 330 -29.82 -12.99 13.43
C TYR A 330 -29.19 -12.48 12.14
N SER A 331 -29.42 -11.19 11.85
CA SER A 331 -28.84 -10.52 10.69
C SER A 331 -27.32 -10.38 10.82
N THR A 332 -26.60 -10.48 9.70
CA THR A 332 -25.14 -10.31 9.69
C THR A 332 -24.71 -8.93 10.20
N LYS A 333 -25.47 -7.89 9.85
CA LYS A 333 -25.17 -6.48 10.12
C LYS A 333 -26.11 -5.90 11.18
N GLY A 334 -25.65 -4.87 11.88
CA GLY A 334 -26.41 -4.13 12.88
C GLY A 334 -25.94 -4.42 14.30
N VAL A 335 -26.30 -3.55 15.24
CA VAL A 335 -26.15 -3.80 16.68
C VAL A 335 -27.17 -4.88 17.03
N ASN A 336 -26.70 -6.10 17.21
CA ASN A 336 -27.51 -7.29 17.45
C ASN A 336 -26.61 -8.41 18.01
N PRO A 337 -27.18 -9.59 18.36
CA PRO A 337 -26.40 -10.70 18.92
C PRO A 337 -25.28 -11.28 18.04
N ASN A 338 -25.15 -10.88 16.77
CA ASN A 338 -24.07 -11.32 15.88
C ASN A 338 -22.81 -10.45 15.96
N ASN A 339 -22.92 -9.23 16.48
CA ASN A 339 -21.85 -8.23 16.50
C ASN A 339 -21.61 -7.72 17.91
N TRP A 340 -20.45 -7.13 18.15
CA TRP A 340 -20.10 -6.56 19.46
C TRP A 340 -20.01 -5.04 19.38
N VAL A 341 -19.97 -4.36 20.52
CA VAL A 341 -19.79 -2.90 20.61
C VAL A 341 -18.72 -2.59 21.64
N PHE A 342 -18.20 -1.36 21.65
CA PHE A 342 -17.28 -0.92 22.71
C PHE A 342 -18.07 -0.64 23.99
N SER A 343 -17.45 -0.79 25.17
CA SER A 343 -18.09 -0.44 26.45
C SER A 343 -18.31 1.07 26.64
N SER A 344 -17.75 1.89 25.75
CA SER A 344 -18.03 3.33 25.63
C SER A 344 -19.28 3.65 24.79
N ALA A 345 -19.84 2.68 24.05
CA ALA A 345 -21.08 2.87 23.28
C ALA A 345 -22.30 3.08 24.20
N PRO A 346 -23.44 3.59 23.69
CA PRO A 346 -24.65 3.75 24.50
C PRO A 346 -25.09 2.45 25.14
N VAL A 347 -25.67 2.54 26.35
CA VAL A 347 -26.10 1.37 27.13
C VAL A 347 -27.09 0.47 26.38
N GLU A 348 -27.98 1.05 25.56
CA GLU A 348 -28.93 0.25 24.77
C GLU A 348 -28.22 -0.61 23.73
N ASP A 349 -27.17 -0.09 23.08
CA ASP A 349 -26.37 -0.86 22.14
C ASP A 349 -25.62 -1.99 22.85
N GLN A 350 -25.07 -1.73 24.04
CA GLN A 350 -24.40 -2.75 24.85
C GLN A 350 -25.33 -3.90 25.25
N LYS A 351 -26.61 -3.61 25.49
CA LYS A 351 -27.63 -4.63 25.83
C LYS A 351 -28.03 -5.47 24.62
N GLU A 352 -28.07 -4.88 23.43
CA GLU A 352 -28.49 -5.55 22.19
C GLU A 352 -27.38 -6.37 21.52
N ALA A 353 -26.12 -5.97 21.72
CA ALA A 353 -24.95 -6.61 21.13
C ALA A 353 -24.70 -8.04 21.64
N GLY A 354 -24.06 -8.86 20.81
CA GLY A 354 -23.59 -10.20 21.17
C GLY A 354 -22.35 -10.21 22.09
N GLY A 355 -21.70 -9.06 22.26
CA GLY A 355 -20.54 -8.87 23.12
C GLY A 355 -20.26 -7.38 23.36
N VAL A 356 -19.58 -7.08 24.47
CA VAL A 356 -19.12 -5.73 24.81
C VAL A 356 -17.62 -5.78 25.02
N ASP A 357 -16.89 -4.86 24.38
CA ASP A 357 -15.43 -4.91 24.25
C ASP A 357 -14.94 -6.20 23.57
N GLY A 358 -13.67 -6.25 23.20
CA GLY A 358 -13.17 -7.39 22.43
C GLY A 358 -11.66 -7.53 22.46
N THR A 359 -11.21 -8.77 22.54
CA THR A 359 -9.81 -9.14 22.34
C THR A 359 -9.70 -10.16 21.20
N LEU A 360 -8.85 -9.89 20.21
CA LEU A 360 -8.41 -10.85 19.20
C LEU A 360 -6.94 -11.19 19.45
N GLU A 361 -6.66 -12.48 19.63
CA GLU A 361 -5.31 -13.00 19.83
C GLU A 361 -5.00 -14.05 18.76
N ALA A 362 -3.89 -13.87 18.05
CA ALA A 362 -3.43 -14.82 17.06
C ALA A 362 -1.94 -15.14 17.20
N THR A 363 -1.55 -16.34 16.80
CA THR A 363 -0.15 -16.74 16.60
C THR A 363 -0.04 -17.30 15.21
N LEU A 364 0.89 -16.78 14.41
CA LEU A 364 1.04 -17.10 13.01
C LEU A 364 2.50 -17.03 12.58
N LYS A 365 2.78 -17.55 11.39
CA LYS A 365 3.97 -17.20 10.61
C LYS A 365 3.53 -16.68 9.24
N ILE A 366 4.37 -15.86 8.62
CA ILE A 366 4.17 -15.49 7.22
C ILE A 366 4.95 -16.47 6.34
N ASP A 367 4.27 -17.14 5.43
CA ASP A 367 4.92 -18.12 4.54
C ASP A 367 5.47 -17.44 3.29
N HIS A 368 4.71 -16.51 2.72
CA HIS A 368 5.05 -15.81 1.49
C HIS A 368 4.40 -14.42 1.46
N ALA A 369 5.10 -13.46 0.88
CA ALA A 369 4.58 -12.12 0.61
C ALA A 369 4.75 -11.83 -0.88
N THR A 370 3.84 -11.03 -1.46
CA THR A 370 3.92 -10.69 -2.89
C THR A 370 5.28 -10.05 -3.21
N THR A 371 5.88 -10.44 -4.33
CA THR A 371 7.21 -9.96 -4.77
C THR A 371 7.16 -9.09 -6.02
N THR A 372 5.99 -8.99 -6.63
CA THR A 372 5.71 -8.19 -7.82
C THR A 372 4.67 -7.10 -7.50
N GLY A 373 4.62 -6.03 -8.29
CA GLY A 373 3.66 -4.94 -8.13
C GLY A 373 4.33 -3.59 -7.97
N GLN A 374 3.54 -2.55 -7.72
CA GLN A 374 4.07 -1.20 -7.51
C GLN A 374 4.85 -1.11 -6.20
N SER A 375 5.85 -0.24 -6.15
CA SER A 375 6.76 -0.09 -5.01
C SER A 375 6.03 0.16 -3.70
N HIS A 376 4.91 0.88 -3.69
CA HIS A 376 4.12 1.14 -2.48
C HIS A 376 3.19 -0.01 -2.09
N GLU A 377 2.89 -0.98 -2.97
CA GLU A 377 1.98 -2.12 -2.72
C GLU A 377 2.70 -3.45 -2.48
N VAL A 378 3.86 -3.65 -3.08
CA VAL A 378 4.58 -4.93 -3.04
C VAL A 378 4.84 -5.39 -1.60
N GLY A 379 4.59 -6.67 -1.35
CA GLY A 379 4.87 -7.33 -0.08
C GLY A 379 3.88 -7.06 1.05
N ARG A 380 2.88 -6.19 0.84
CA ARG A 380 1.96 -5.69 1.87
C ARG A 380 0.64 -6.46 1.88
N PHE A 381 0.17 -6.83 3.07
CA PHE A 381 -1.17 -7.41 3.29
C PHE A 381 -1.58 -7.26 4.77
N ILE A 382 -2.86 -7.41 5.04
CA ILE A 382 -3.46 -7.30 6.38
C ILE A 382 -3.68 -8.69 6.98
N ILE A 383 -3.37 -8.85 8.27
CA ILE A 383 -3.43 -10.11 9.02
C ILE A 383 -4.48 -10.12 10.15
N GLY A 384 -4.99 -8.97 10.55
CA GLY A 384 -6.01 -8.81 11.59
C GLY A 384 -6.68 -7.44 11.52
N GLN A 385 -7.98 -7.36 11.80
CA GLN A 385 -8.75 -6.11 11.71
C GLN A 385 -9.87 -6.05 12.75
N ILE A 386 -10.32 -4.82 13.04
CA ILE A 386 -11.67 -4.53 13.52
C ILE A 386 -12.34 -3.69 12.44
N HIS A 387 -13.57 -4.04 12.08
CA HIS A 387 -14.42 -3.28 11.17
C HIS A 387 -15.71 -2.89 11.87
N ASP A 388 -16.27 -1.76 11.47
CA ASP A 388 -17.68 -1.45 11.70
C ASP A 388 -18.54 -1.57 10.42
N LYS A 389 -19.61 -0.78 10.32
CA LYS A 389 -20.46 -0.66 9.13
C LYS A 389 -19.77 0.01 7.92
N ASP A 390 -18.92 1.00 8.17
CA ASP A 390 -18.37 1.95 7.21
C ASP A 390 -16.83 2.03 7.29
N ASP A 391 -16.24 1.99 8.50
CA ASP A 391 -14.81 2.27 8.73
C ASP A 391 -14.09 1.16 9.53
N GLU A 392 -12.77 1.32 9.71
CA GLU A 392 -11.93 0.35 10.41
C GLU A 392 -11.18 0.92 11.64
N PRO A 393 -11.61 0.59 12.88
CA PRO A 393 -10.83 0.94 14.08
C PRO A 393 -9.37 0.46 14.03
N ILE A 394 -9.10 -0.66 13.37
CA ILE A 394 -7.73 -1.12 13.12
C ILE A 394 -7.61 -1.99 11.87
N ARG A 395 -6.54 -1.77 11.13
CA ARG A 395 -6.01 -2.69 10.11
C ARG A 395 -4.54 -3.01 10.45
N LEU A 396 -4.26 -4.25 10.87
CA LEU A 396 -2.91 -4.70 11.23
C LEU A 396 -2.23 -5.31 10.00
N TYR A 397 -1.12 -4.71 9.58
CA TYR A 397 -0.38 -5.06 8.38
C TYR A 397 0.86 -5.90 8.69
N TYR A 398 1.23 -6.75 7.74
CA TYR A 398 2.58 -7.20 7.54
C TYR A 398 3.07 -6.70 6.17
N ARG A 399 4.33 -6.29 6.07
CA ARG A 399 4.95 -5.91 4.79
C ARG A 399 6.39 -6.40 4.71
N LYS A 400 6.73 -7.18 3.67
CA LYS A 400 8.11 -7.55 3.38
C LYS A 400 8.48 -7.17 1.95
N LEU A 401 9.44 -6.26 1.78
CA LEU A 401 9.94 -5.95 0.44
C LEU A 401 10.75 -7.11 -0.15
N PRO A 402 10.80 -7.27 -1.48
CA PRO A 402 11.55 -8.35 -2.13
C PRO A 402 13.05 -8.37 -1.79
N ASP A 403 13.64 -7.19 -1.57
CA ASP A 403 15.06 -6.97 -1.31
C ASP A 403 15.43 -6.83 0.18
N GLN A 404 14.44 -6.79 1.06
CA GLN A 404 14.63 -6.80 2.52
C GLN A 404 14.66 -8.24 3.05
N PRO A 405 15.55 -8.58 4.00
CA PRO A 405 15.65 -9.94 4.53
C PRO A 405 14.48 -10.28 5.46
N THR A 406 13.92 -9.29 6.16
CA THR A 406 12.75 -9.44 7.05
C THR A 406 11.64 -8.45 6.70
N GLY A 407 10.44 -8.63 7.27
CA GLY A 407 9.29 -7.75 7.10
C GLY A 407 8.93 -6.93 8.33
N THR A 408 8.13 -5.89 8.11
CA THR A 408 7.58 -5.01 9.15
C THR A 408 6.18 -5.42 9.56
N VAL A 409 5.80 -5.03 10.78
CA VAL A 409 4.43 -5.11 11.32
C VAL A 409 4.07 -3.74 11.88
N TYR A 410 2.93 -3.22 11.45
CA TYR A 410 2.42 -1.90 11.82
C TYR A 410 0.89 -1.91 11.63
N PHE A 411 0.19 -0.89 12.11
CA PHE A 411 -1.25 -0.79 11.89
C PHE A 411 -1.70 0.62 11.55
N ALA A 412 -2.86 0.72 10.91
CA ALA A 412 -3.60 1.97 10.73
C ALA A 412 -4.81 1.99 11.65
N HIS A 413 -5.08 3.14 12.25
CA HIS A 413 -6.32 3.46 12.96
C HIS A 413 -7.06 4.56 12.20
N GLU A 414 -8.28 4.27 11.75
CA GLU A 414 -9.13 5.27 11.12
C GLU A 414 -9.98 6.01 12.16
N LYS A 415 -10.25 7.29 11.93
CA LYS A 415 -11.14 8.10 12.78
C LYS A 415 -12.40 8.43 12.01
N THR A 416 -13.49 7.71 12.27
CA THR A 416 -14.81 7.94 11.66
C THR A 416 -15.23 9.41 11.62
N LYS A 417 -15.00 10.17 12.71
CA LYS A 417 -15.39 11.60 12.78
C LYS A 417 -14.73 12.48 11.72
N THR A 418 -13.53 12.13 11.28
CA THR A 418 -12.72 12.99 10.39
C THR A 418 -12.38 12.33 9.05
N GLY A 419 -12.52 11.01 8.95
CA GLY A 419 -12.04 10.22 7.81
C GLY A 419 -10.50 10.21 7.69
N THR A 420 -9.78 10.51 8.79
CA THR A 420 -8.32 10.48 8.82
C THR A 420 -7.80 9.13 9.27
N GLU A 421 -6.60 8.77 8.81
CA GLU A 421 -5.90 7.55 9.21
C GLU A 421 -4.57 7.91 9.87
N ASP A 422 -4.36 7.36 11.07
CA ASP A 422 -3.07 7.42 11.77
C ASP A 422 -2.36 6.07 11.65
N TYR A 423 -1.06 6.09 11.35
CA TYR A 423 -0.23 4.88 11.23
C TYR A 423 0.69 4.74 12.44
N TYR A 424 0.73 3.53 13.01
CA TYR A 424 1.49 3.21 14.22
C TYR A 424 2.46 2.06 13.95
N SER A 425 3.74 2.32 14.17
CA SER A 425 4.81 1.33 14.08
C SER A 425 4.78 0.36 15.26
N LEU A 426 5.03 -0.92 14.99
CA LEU A 426 5.30 -1.94 16.01
C LEU A 426 6.70 -2.50 15.77
N VAL A 427 6.87 -3.30 14.73
CA VAL A 427 8.18 -3.81 14.28
C VAL A 427 8.46 -3.18 12.92
N GLY A 428 9.13 -2.02 12.92
CA GLY A 428 9.24 -1.18 11.74
C GLY A 428 7.91 -0.51 11.39
N ASP A 429 7.85 0.08 10.20
CA ASP A 429 6.72 0.90 9.77
C ASP A 429 6.22 0.51 8.37
N MET A 430 5.36 1.37 7.82
CA MET A 430 4.72 1.14 6.53
C MET A 430 5.68 1.13 5.35
N THR A 431 6.90 1.68 5.45
CA THR A 431 7.89 1.69 4.36
C THR A 431 8.31 0.26 3.97
N GLY A 432 8.36 -0.65 4.96
CA GLY A 432 8.87 -2.01 4.78
C GLY A 432 10.39 -2.12 4.88
N GLU A 433 11.10 -1.02 5.18
CA GLU A 433 12.55 -0.97 5.32
C GLU A 433 12.95 -1.19 6.79
N ILE A 434 13.48 -2.37 7.10
CA ILE A 434 13.89 -2.72 8.48
C ILE A 434 15.16 -3.58 8.55
N GLY A 435 15.73 -3.99 7.40
CA GLY A 435 16.90 -4.84 7.37
C GLY A 435 16.65 -6.16 8.11
N ASP A 436 17.57 -6.54 8.99
CA ASP A 436 17.54 -7.80 9.74
C ASP A 436 16.72 -7.73 11.05
N ASP A 437 16.24 -6.56 11.46
CA ASP A 437 15.59 -6.35 12.77
C ASP A 437 14.08 -6.67 12.80
N GLY A 438 13.51 -6.99 11.64
CA GLY A 438 12.08 -7.25 11.44
C GLY A 438 11.64 -8.66 11.84
N ILE A 439 10.64 -9.17 11.13
CA ILE A 439 10.10 -10.53 11.26
C ILE A 439 10.32 -11.28 9.96
N ALA A 440 11.05 -12.39 9.99
CA ALA A 440 11.36 -13.16 8.78
C ALA A 440 10.16 -13.98 8.27
N LEU A 441 10.17 -14.35 6.98
CA LEU A 441 9.27 -15.40 6.50
C LEU A 441 9.56 -16.71 7.24
N GLY A 442 8.52 -17.41 7.68
CA GLY A 442 8.59 -18.61 8.50
C GLY A 442 8.77 -18.39 10.01
N GLU A 443 9.11 -17.17 10.45
CA GLU A 443 9.20 -16.83 11.87
C GLU A 443 7.80 -16.77 12.50
N LYS A 444 7.60 -17.50 13.61
CA LYS A 444 6.36 -17.44 14.38
C LYS A 444 6.36 -16.21 15.28
N PHE A 445 5.26 -15.47 15.26
CA PHE A 445 4.99 -14.36 16.17
C PHE A 445 3.52 -14.34 16.56
N SER A 446 3.18 -13.55 17.57
CA SER A 446 1.80 -13.36 18.01
C SER A 446 1.40 -11.90 17.96
N TYR A 447 0.12 -11.63 17.73
CA TYR A 447 -0.47 -10.32 17.94
C TYR A 447 -1.69 -10.42 18.87
N ILE A 448 -1.94 -9.33 19.60
CA ILE A 448 -3.13 -9.12 20.42
C ILE A 448 -3.70 -7.75 20.08
N ILE A 449 -4.98 -7.69 19.75
CA ILE A 449 -5.75 -6.46 19.60
C ILE A 449 -6.79 -6.48 20.72
N ASP A 450 -6.63 -5.63 21.73
CA ASP A 450 -7.50 -5.56 22.92
C ASP A 450 -8.19 -4.19 22.96
N VAL A 451 -9.52 -4.15 22.91
CA VAL A 451 -10.32 -2.93 23.02
C VAL A 451 -11.08 -2.93 24.33
N LYS A 452 -10.94 -1.85 25.09
CA LYS A 452 -11.71 -1.56 26.30
C LYS A 452 -12.22 -0.13 26.26
N GLY A 453 -13.51 0.02 25.97
CA GLY A 453 -14.12 1.33 25.73
C GLY A 453 -13.42 2.05 24.59
N ASN A 454 -12.96 3.28 24.86
CA ASN A 454 -12.22 4.09 23.90
C ASN A 454 -10.70 3.83 23.92
N THR A 455 -10.22 2.74 24.52
CA THR A 455 -8.79 2.40 24.51
C THR A 455 -8.55 1.13 23.72
N MET A 456 -7.72 1.20 22.67
CA MET A 456 -7.24 0.04 21.94
C MET A 456 -5.75 -0.19 22.25
N THR A 457 -5.43 -1.39 22.73
CA THR A 457 -4.05 -1.82 22.98
C THR A 457 -3.67 -2.91 21.96
N VAL A 458 -2.62 -2.65 21.18
CA VAL A 458 -2.08 -3.57 20.18
C VAL A 458 -0.73 -4.06 20.66
N THR A 459 -0.56 -5.38 20.77
CA THR A 459 0.70 -5.99 21.21
C THR A 459 1.22 -6.96 20.16
N VAL A 460 2.52 -6.92 19.88
CA VAL A 460 3.25 -7.94 19.10
C VAL A 460 4.23 -8.65 20.02
N LYS A 461 4.19 -9.98 20.00
CA LYS A 461 5.08 -10.85 20.79
C LYS A 461 5.94 -11.70 19.88
N ARG A 462 7.23 -11.80 20.19
CA ARG A 462 8.21 -12.63 19.47
C ARG A 462 9.02 -13.43 20.47
N ASP A 463 9.34 -14.68 20.14
CA ASP A 463 10.10 -15.53 21.04
C ASP A 463 11.47 -14.90 21.35
N GLY A 464 11.84 -14.86 22.64
CA GLY A 464 13.09 -14.26 23.10
C GLY A 464 13.25 -12.74 22.92
N LYS A 465 12.18 -12.00 22.58
CA LYS A 465 12.19 -10.52 22.47
C LYS A 465 11.10 -9.91 23.37
N ASP A 466 11.30 -8.68 23.81
CA ASP A 466 10.29 -7.94 24.59
C ASP A 466 9.04 -7.69 23.75
N ASP A 467 7.88 -7.65 24.43
CA ASP A 467 6.59 -7.31 23.81
C ASP A 467 6.64 -5.86 23.29
N VAL A 468 6.21 -5.64 22.05
CA VAL A 468 6.01 -4.29 21.51
C VAL A 468 4.55 -3.92 21.65
N VAL A 469 4.27 -2.79 22.31
CA VAL A 469 2.91 -2.37 22.66
C VAL A 469 2.65 -0.96 22.15
N GLN A 470 1.50 -0.78 21.50
CA GLN A 470 0.93 0.52 21.16
C GLN A 470 -0.42 0.67 21.86
N VAL A 471 -0.66 1.83 22.45
CA VAL A 471 -1.93 2.18 23.09
C VAL A 471 -2.51 3.37 22.35
N VAL A 472 -3.72 3.21 21.82
CA VAL A 472 -4.44 4.22 21.04
C VAL A 472 -5.65 4.68 21.84
N ASP A 473 -5.71 5.98 22.09
CA ASP A 473 -6.90 6.65 22.59
C ASP A 473 -7.85 6.94 21.41
N MET A 474 -9.03 6.33 21.44
CA MET A 474 -10.07 6.43 20.42
C MET A 474 -11.20 7.39 20.83
N SER A 475 -11.03 8.19 21.88
CA SER A 475 -12.08 9.06 22.41
C SER A 475 -12.61 10.07 21.39
N ASP A 476 -11.75 10.50 20.46
CA ASP A 476 -12.12 11.41 19.36
C ASP A 476 -12.35 10.69 18.01
N SER A 477 -12.44 9.36 18.01
CA SER A 477 -12.58 8.59 16.77
C SER A 477 -14.04 8.41 16.32
N GLY A 478 -15.00 8.41 17.26
CA GLY A 478 -16.45 8.29 16.98
C GLY A 478 -17.00 6.87 16.95
N TYR A 479 -16.20 5.89 17.40
CA TYR A 479 -16.63 4.49 17.50
C TYR A 479 -17.60 4.21 18.66
N ASP A 480 -17.70 5.15 19.60
CA ASP A 480 -18.62 5.17 20.74
C ASP A 480 -19.98 5.82 20.42
N GLU A 481 -20.18 6.29 19.19
CA GLU A 481 -21.48 6.76 18.73
C GLU A 481 -22.46 5.58 18.55
N GLY A 482 -23.72 5.80 18.91
CA GLY A 482 -24.75 4.75 18.86
C GLY A 482 -25.04 4.22 17.45
N GLY A 483 -25.41 2.95 17.37
CA GLY A 483 -25.72 2.23 16.14
C GLY A 483 -24.50 1.68 15.40
N ARG A 484 -23.29 1.81 15.96
CA ARG A 484 -22.05 1.27 15.38
C ARG A 484 -21.79 -0.12 15.97
N TYR A 485 -21.63 -1.11 15.10
CA TYR A 485 -21.42 -2.50 15.47
C TYR A 485 -20.08 -2.98 14.93
N MET A 486 -19.41 -3.83 15.70
CA MET A 486 -18.04 -4.25 15.45
C MET A 486 -17.97 -5.75 15.15
N TYR A 487 -16.96 -6.12 14.37
CA TYR A 487 -16.56 -7.52 14.15
C TYR A 487 -15.06 -7.59 13.89
N PHE A 488 -14.42 -8.65 14.40
CA PHE A 488 -13.03 -8.91 14.04
C PHE A 488 -12.92 -9.54 12.66
N LYS A 489 -11.74 -9.42 12.07
CA LYS A 489 -11.31 -10.17 10.89
C LYS A 489 -9.89 -10.67 11.08
N ALA A 490 -9.58 -11.83 10.50
CA ALA A 490 -8.26 -12.43 10.54
C ALA A 490 -8.04 -13.35 9.33
N GLY A 491 -6.81 -13.44 8.84
CA GLY A 491 -6.46 -14.23 7.66
C GLY A 491 -5.47 -13.47 6.79
N VAL A 492 -5.65 -13.50 5.48
CA VAL A 492 -4.84 -12.71 4.53
C VAL A 492 -5.75 -11.86 3.67
N TYR A 493 -5.76 -10.56 3.95
CA TYR A 493 -6.37 -9.56 3.07
C TYR A 493 -5.25 -8.86 2.28
N ASN A 494 -5.12 -9.21 1.00
CA ASN A 494 -4.08 -8.68 0.14
C ASN A 494 -4.19 -7.14 0.05
N GLN A 495 -3.06 -6.44 -0.16
CA GLN A 495 -3.00 -4.99 -0.36
C GLN A 495 -2.19 -4.62 -1.62
N ASN A 496 -2.09 -5.59 -2.54
CA ASN A 496 -1.43 -5.46 -3.82
C ASN A 496 -2.37 -5.87 -4.95
N MET A 497 -2.69 -4.92 -5.83
CA MET A 497 -3.52 -5.14 -7.02
C MET A 497 -2.72 -5.02 -8.32
N TYR A 498 -1.52 -4.43 -8.29
CA TYR A 498 -0.67 -4.24 -9.46
C TYR A 498 0.35 -5.35 -9.69
N GLY A 499 0.46 -6.31 -8.78
CA GLY A 499 1.32 -7.49 -8.93
C GLY A 499 0.88 -8.42 -10.06
N ASN A 500 1.72 -9.41 -10.37
CA ASN A 500 1.37 -10.53 -11.23
C ASN A 500 0.08 -11.20 -10.66
N PRO A 501 -0.95 -11.46 -11.48
CA PRO A 501 -2.22 -12.03 -11.02
C PRO A 501 -2.08 -13.29 -10.14
N ASP A 502 -1.07 -14.12 -10.41
CA ASP A 502 -0.82 -15.39 -9.70
C ASP A 502 0.17 -15.25 -8.53
N ASP A 503 0.76 -14.07 -8.33
CA ASP A 503 1.50 -13.76 -7.10
C ASP A 503 0.53 -13.70 -5.92
N TYR A 504 1.02 -13.95 -4.70
CA TYR A 504 0.16 -14.14 -3.54
C TYR A 504 0.82 -13.70 -2.24
N ALA A 505 0.01 -13.55 -1.20
CA ALA A 505 0.44 -13.54 0.18
C ALA A 505 -0.11 -14.78 0.89
N GLN A 506 0.65 -15.35 1.81
CA GLN A 506 0.25 -16.54 2.55
C GLN A 506 0.72 -16.45 4.01
N ALA A 507 -0.17 -16.83 4.93
CA ALA A 507 0.12 -16.95 6.34
C ALA A 507 -0.47 -18.23 6.91
N THR A 508 0.23 -18.81 7.89
CA THR A 508 -0.20 -20.01 8.60
C THR A 508 -0.45 -19.68 10.07
N PHE A 509 -1.68 -19.86 10.53
CA PHE A 509 -2.10 -19.59 11.91
C PHE A 509 -1.98 -20.87 12.76
N TYR A 510 -1.47 -20.71 13.98
CA TYR A 510 -1.36 -21.74 15.01
C TYR A 510 -2.25 -21.46 16.22
N LYS A 511 -2.68 -20.20 16.37
CA LYS A 511 -3.67 -19.77 17.36
C LYS A 511 -4.55 -18.70 16.74
N LEU A 512 -5.85 -18.80 16.98
CA LEU A 512 -6.82 -17.75 16.67
C LEU A 512 -7.91 -17.79 17.74
N LYS A 513 -7.98 -16.76 18.57
CA LYS A 513 -8.93 -16.67 19.67
C LYS A 513 -9.54 -15.28 19.71
N GLN A 514 -10.86 -15.24 19.85
CA GLN A 514 -11.59 -14.01 20.16
C GLN A 514 -12.27 -14.15 21.53
N SER A 515 -12.33 -13.06 22.29
CA SER A 515 -13.07 -12.98 23.55
C SER A 515 -13.76 -11.64 23.68
N PHE A 516 -14.92 -11.64 24.33
CA PHE A 516 -15.75 -10.46 24.51
C PHE A 516 -16.19 -10.38 25.97
N GLY A 517 -16.31 -9.17 26.48
CA GLY A 517 -17.02 -8.92 27.73
C GLY A 517 -18.53 -9.11 27.56
N LYS A 518 -19.24 -8.97 28.68
CA LYS A 518 -20.70 -8.92 28.73
C LYS A 518 -21.10 -7.58 29.32
N TYR A 519 -22.27 -7.09 28.93
CA TYR A 519 -22.88 -5.95 29.61
C TYR A 519 -22.98 -6.22 31.13
N GLN A 520 -22.42 -5.33 31.93
CA GLN A 520 -22.51 -5.31 33.39
C GLN A 520 -23.29 -4.05 33.74
N GLY A 521 -24.55 -4.21 34.13
CA GLY A 521 -25.49 -3.11 34.35
C GLY A 521 -25.19 -2.22 35.54
#